data_AF-A0A949S5T9-F1
#
_entry.id   AF-A0A949S5T9-F1
#
_cell.length_a   1.000
_cell.length_b   1.000
_cell.length_c   1.000
_cell.angle_alpha   90.00
_cell.angle_beta   90.00
_cell.angle_gamma   90.00
#
_symmetry.space_group_name_H-M   'P 1'
#
loop_
_entity.id
_entity.type
_entity.pdbx_description
1 polymer ?
#
loop_
_entity_poly.entity_id
_entity_poly.type
_entity_poly.pdbx_seq_one_letter_code
_entity_poly.pdbx_strand_id
1 'polypeptide(L)'
;MKNFILIFIIFLSVNVFSQTEQNDSYNFFVDLNNAEGNTLSVDLITPVIHSSTIEYKFPAMVPGTYKVYNFGRFVSELKAFDKSGSELQTFSKDVNTWEISGADNLYRLTYKVRETFGDTTRPYVFEPVGTCIKKDTVFVFNNHGFFGYFDGYLENDYRITFRKPEGFYGSTSLDAVYRNDSEEVFHSGDYQFLVDDPIMFNVPDTLTINFDESEVLVSVFSPGKGIKASDMKDKLTTLLNAIRNYLGGKLPSDKYSFLYFFSNEKGSGGFGALEHNLSSLYYMPDVPRQAATYMVDQLQGTSAHEFYHIVTPLNLHSEEIGIFDFNNPKMSRHLWLYEGVTEYHADYIRLRENIISEDDYIKIIEDKLNGASKYNDTLAFTELSLGALDKHEDQYLNVYQKGALIGLCLDILIRNESDGRQGIQDVINELTKKYGMNNPFKDENLFKDIEELTSPKVGEFIKKYLDGYEKIPYKEILGLVGIDVESMPYSVVNTGGGLSMGFNQKTFRLVIEKIENSNNEFINSLGLKAGDELISVNGANINFMNVRSMFGSMKNQIKKGDDIEIVVARFDEKGNENQIALKTKVKETKTAYEYKLKEIADVNEKQKKIKNAWLGK
;
A
#
# COMPACT_ATOMS: atom_id res chain seq x y z
N MET A 1 -30.03 -68.48 8.52
CA MET A 1 -28.87 -68.08 9.35
C MET A 1 -27.68 -67.80 8.44
N LYS A 2 -27.43 -66.53 8.13
CA LYS A 2 -26.21 -66.05 7.47
C LYS A 2 -25.75 -64.82 8.26
N ASN A 3 -24.62 -64.93 8.94
CA ASN A 3 -24.00 -63.84 9.67
C ASN A 3 -23.23 -62.97 8.67
N PHE A 4 -23.60 -61.69 8.58
CA PHE A 4 -22.74 -60.64 8.03
C PHE A 4 -22.11 -59.91 9.21
N ILE A 5 -20.80 -60.06 9.38
CA ILE A 5 -19.99 -59.22 10.26
C ILE A 5 -19.62 -57.98 9.43
N LEU A 6 -20.18 -56.84 9.78
CA LEU A 6 -19.79 -55.54 9.26
C LEU A 6 -18.57 -55.07 10.06
N ILE A 7 -17.39 -55.12 9.45
CA ILE A 7 -16.18 -54.50 10.01
C ILE A 7 -16.27 -53.00 9.72
N PHE A 8 -16.46 -52.21 10.77
CA PHE A 8 -16.35 -50.76 10.73
C PHE A 8 -14.85 -50.41 10.66
N ILE A 9 -14.36 -50.05 9.48
CA ILE A 9 -13.03 -49.44 9.32
C ILE A 9 -13.21 -47.97 9.73
N ILE A 10 -12.85 -47.66 10.97
CA ILE A 10 -12.63 -46.29 11.42
C ILE A 10 -11.35 -45.82 10.72
N PHE A 11 -11.48 -44.86 9.79
CA PHE A 11 -10.36 -44.13 9.23
C PHE A 11 -9.72 -43.29 10.35
N LEU A 12 -8.66 -43.82 10.97
CA LEU A 12 -7.71 -43.03 11.75
C LEU A 12 -6.85 -42.22 10.75
N SER A 13 -7.24 -40.98 10.48
CA SER A 13 -6.36 -39.96 9.91
C SER A 13 -5.68 -39.17 11.02
N VAL A 14 -5.09 -39.89 11.98
CA VAL A 14 -4.25 -39.35 13.04
C VAL A 14 -2.87 -39.97 12.84
N ASN A 15 -1.81 -39.19 13.01
CA ASN A 15 -0.39 -39.59 12.99
C ASN A 15 0.43 -39.27 11.73
N VAL A 16 0.50 -37.99 11.37
CA VAL A 16 1.77 -37.44 10.86
C VAL A 16 2.32 -36.34 11.79
N PHE A 17 1.47 -35.68 12.59
CA PHE A 17 1.87 -34.57 13.46
C PHE A 17 2.55 -34.96 14.79
N SER A 18 2.46 -36.23 15.21
CA SER A 18 3.01 -36.66 16.51
C SER A 18 4.54 -36.83 16.54
N GLN A 19 5.25 -36.47 15.46
CA GLN A 19 6.70 -36.68 15.32
C GLN A 19 7.54 -35.40 15.22
N THR A 20 6.93 -34.22 15.06
CA THR A 20 7.71 -32.96 15.03
C THR A 20 8.07 -32.58 16.46
N GLU A 21 9.36 -32.60 16.81
CA GLU A 21 9.80 -32.18 18.15
C GLU A 21 9.52 -30.70 18.37
N GLN A 22 9.05 -30.37 19.59
CA GLN A 22 8.94 -29.00 20.04
C GLN A 22 10.35 -28.43 20.26
N ASN A 23 10.59 -27.24 19.73
CA ASN A 23 11.82 -26.48 19.86
C ASN A 23 11.48 -25.01 20.17
N ASP A 24 12.45 -24.11 20.10
CA ASP A 24 12.22 -22.68 20.33
C ASP A 24 11.73 -21.94 19.06
N SER A 25 11.06 -22.61 18.12
CA SER A 25 10.53 -21.99 16.89
C SER A 25 9.02 -22.20 16.73
N TYR A 26 8.34 -21.31 16.02
CA TYR A 26 6.99 -21.51 15.53
C TYR A 26 7.00 -22.45 14.33
N ASN A 27 6.30 -23.58 14.41
CA ASN A 27 6.17 -24.50 13.28
C ASN A 27 4.71 -24.55 12.82
N PHE A 28 4.38 -23.73 11.82
CA PHE A 28 3.04 -23.63 11.25
C PHE A 28 2.83 -24.64 10.12
N PHE A 29 1.61 -25.17 10.03
CA PHE A 29 1.18 -26.05 8.94
C PHE A 29 -0.18 -25.60 8.40
N VAL A 30 -0.27 -25.45 7.08
CA VAL A 30 -1.48 -25.06 6.37
C VAL A 30 -1.65 -25.96 5.14
N ASP A 31 -2.85 -26.52 4.96
CA ASP A 31 -3.16 -27.36 3.78
C ASP A 31 -4.16 -26.66 2.87
N LEU A 32 -3.65 -26.07 1.78
CA LEU A 32 -4.41 -25.32 0.80
C LEU A 32 -5.42 -26.21 0.05
N ASN A 33 -5.17 -27.52 -0.04
CA ASN A 33 -6.11 -28.48 -0.65
C ASN A 33 -7.38 -28.65 0.19
N ASN A 34 -7.30 -28.33 1.48
CA ASN A 34 -8.39 -28.46 2.44
C ASN A 34 -9.07 -27.11 2.77
N ALA A 35 -8.95 -26.11 1.89
CA ALA A 35 -9.75 -24.89 2.01
C ALA A 35 -11.26 -25.22 2.01
N GLU A 36 -11.98 -24.69 3.02
CA GLU A 36 -13.42 -24.83 3.20
C GLU A 36 -14.09 -23.49 2.86
N GLY A 37 -14.51 -23.34 1.60
CA GLY A 37 -14.99 -22.06 1.11
C GLY A 37 -13.89 -21.01 1.17
N ASN A 38 -14.05 -20.02 2.04
CA ASN A 38 -13.14 -18.90 2.22
C ASN A 38 -12.35 -18.99 3.55
N THR A 39 -12.23 -20.21 4.11
CA THR A 39 -11.59 -20.48 5.39
C THR A 39 -10.54 -21.60 5.27
N LEU A 40 -9.45 -21.47 6.02
CA LEU A 40 -8.40 -22.49 6.18
C LEU A 40 -8.17 -22.81 7.65
N SER A 41 -7.80 -24.06 7.94
CA SER A 41 -7.31 -24.44 9.26
C SER A 41 -5.80 -24.23 9.34
N VAL A 42 -5.33 -23.74 10.48
CA VAL A 42 -3.92 -23.56 10.80
C VAL A 42 -3.58 -24.42 12.00
N ASP A 43 -2.49 -25.16 11.87
CA ASP A 43 -1.86 -25.92 12.96
C ASP A 43 -0.53 -25.28 13.33
N LEU A 44 -0.23 -25.19 14.63
CA LEU A 44 1.03 -24.68 15.13
C LEU A 44 1.58 -25.62 16.19
N ILE A 45 2.79 -26.14 15.98
CA ILE A 45 3.62 -26.62 17.10
C ILE A 45 4.36 -25.40 17.65
N THR A 46 4.12 -25.09 18.93
CA THR A 46 4.53 -23.82 19.55
C THR A 46 6.00 -23.84 19.94
N PRO A 47 6.66 -22.67 20.09
CA PRO A 47 7.89 -22.60 20.86
C PRO A 47 7.69 -23.15 22.28
N VAL A 48 8.77 -23.50 22.97
CA VAL A 48 8.72 -23.88 24.38
C VAL A 48 8.34 -22.67 25.22
N ILE A 49 7.23 -22.79 25.97
CA ILE A 49 6.75 -21.75 26.86
C ILE A 49 7.13 -22.11 28.30
N HIS A 50 7.67 -21.16 29.05
CA HIS A 50 8.13 -21.38 30.43
C HIS A 50 7.21 -20.78 31.50
N SER A 51 6.24 -19.96 31.11
CA SER A 51 5.27 -19.36 32.01
C SER A 51 4.01 -20.23 32.14
N SER A 52 3.36 -20.19 33.31
CA SER A 52 2.08 -20.89 33.53
C SER A 52 0.92 -20.29 32.72
N THR A 53 1.06 -19.06 32.25
CA THR A 53 0.10 -18.34 31.42
C THR A 53 0.82 -17.62 30.29
N ILE A 54 0.25 -17.59 29.10
CA ILE A 54 0.79 -16.86 27.94
C ILE A 54 -0.34 -16.25 27.11
N GLU A 55 -0.06 -15.14 26.44
CA GLU A 55 -0.98 -14.50 25.50
C GLU A 55 -0.55 -14.82 24.06
N TYR A 56 -1.46 -15.36 23.25
CA TYR A 56 -1.33 -15.48 21.81
C TYR A 56 -2.11 -14.35 21.13
N LYS A 57 -1.47 -13.65 20.19
CA LYS A 57 -1.95 -12.39 19.62
C LYS A 57 -1.96 -12.43 18.10
N PHE A 58 -2.94 -11.74 17.51
CA PHE A 58 -2.93 -11.30 16.12
C PHE A 58 -2.76 -9.78 16.05
N PRO A 59 -2.23 -9.22 14.95
CA PRO A 59 -2.06 -7.77 14.84
C PRO A 59 -3.39 -7.01 14.77
N ALA A 60 -3.44 -5.84 15.41
CA ALA A 60 -4.47 -4.84 15.19
C ALA A 60 -4.22 -4.05 13.90
N MET A 61 -2.95 -3.77 13.62
CA MET A 61 -2.41 -3.03 12.48
C MET A 61 -1.03 -3.60 12.14
N VAL A 62 -0.56 -3.39 10.91
CA VAL A 62 0.82 -3.69 10.48
C VAL A 62 1.46 -2.44 9.84
N PRO A 63 2.79 -2.36 9.78
CA PRO A 63 3.50 -1.31 9.05
C PRO A 63 2.99 -1.13 7.61
N GLY A 64 3.15 0.08 7.07
CA GLY A 64 2.65 0.48 5.75
C GLY A 64 1.14 0.74 5.66
N THR A 65 0.36 0.31 6.68
CA THR A 65 -1.07 0.63 6.74
C THR A 65 -1.42 1.52 7.90
N TYR A 66 -1.88 2.74 7.63
CA TYR A 66 -2.28 3.67 8.70
C TYR A 66 -3.76 3.52 9.04
N LYS A 67 -4.16 2.29 9.39
CA LYS A 67 -5.52 1.94 9.82
C LYS A 67 -5.55 0.68 10.68
N VAL A 68 -6.36 0.70 11.73
CA VAL A 68 -6.61 -0.47 12.58
C VAL A 68 -7.67 -1.37 11.94
N TYR A 69 -7.32 -2.64 11.69
CA TYR A 69 -8.20 -3.66 11.08
C TYR A 69 -8.65 -4.74 12.06
N ASN A 70 -7.86 -5.00 13.12
CA ASN A 70 -8.07 -6.07 14.10
C ASN A 70 -8.16 -7.46 13.45
N PHE A 71 -7.03 -7.98 12.96
CA PHE A 71 -6.99 -9.23 12.21
C PHE A 71 -7.46 -10.45 13.02
N GLY A 72 -7.44 -10.38 14.36
CA GLY A 72 -8.00 -11.44 15.21
C GLY A 72 -9.50 -11.69 14.99
N ARG A 73 -10.26 -10.73 14.44
CA ARG A 73 -11.67 -10.92 14.07
C ARG A 73 -11.91 -11.98 12.98
N PHE A 74 -10.87 -12.37 12.25
CA PHE A 74 -10.91 -13.39 11.21
C PHE A 74 -10.51 -14.78 11.71
N VAL A 75 -10.10 -14.86 12.98
CA VAL A 75 -9.67 -16.09 13.65
C VAL A 75 -10.82 -16.66 14.46
N SER A 76 -11.02 -17.98 14.37
CA SER A 76 -12.07 -18.69 15.08
C SER A 76 -11.59 -20.07 15.52
N GLU A 77 -12.34 -20.67 16.45
CA GLU A 77 -12.08 -22.04 16.93
C GLU A 77 -10.65 -22.25 17.48
N LEU A 78 -10.05 -21.23 18.12
CA LEU A 78 -8.72 -21.36 18.72
C LEU A 78 -8.75 -22.32 19.90
N LYS A 79 -7.91 -23.36 19.82
CA LYS A 79 -7.72 -24.38 20.85
C LYS A 79 -6.25 -24.60 21.12
N ALA A 80 -5.93 -24.89 22.38
CA ALA A 80 -4.59 -25.17 22.85
C ALA A 80 -4.50 -26.58 23.40
N PHE A 81 -3.38 -27.27 23.17
CA PHE A 81 -3.19 -28.65 23.60
C PHE A 81 -1.81 -28.87 24.18
N ASP A 82 -1.73 -29.76 25.17
CA ASP A 82 -0.48 -30.31 25.65
C ASP A 82 0.07 -31.42 24.72
N LYS A 83 1.25 -31.93 25.06
CA LYS A 83 1.91 -33.00 24.28
C LYS A 83 1.14 -34.33 24.29
N SER A 84 0.26 -34.56 25.26
CA SER A 84 -0.61 -35.74 25.31
C SER A 84 -1.87 -35.60 24.45
N GLY A 85 -2.13 -34.38 23.94
CA GLY A 85 -3.34 -34.03 23.20
C GLY A 85 -4.51 -33.59 24.10
N SER A 86 -4.26 -33.33 25.38
CA SER A 86 -5.28 -32.80 26.29
C SER A 86 -5.45 -31.30 26.06
N GLU A 87 -6.69 -30.84 25.96
CA GLU A 87 -7.02 -29.43 25.72
C GLU A 87 -6.71 -28.57 26.95
N LEU A 88 -5.96 -27.48 26.75
CA LEU A 88 -5.66 -26.45 27.73
C LEU A 88 -6.74 -25.37 27.69
N GLN A 89 -6.94 -24.67 28.82
CA GLN A 89 -7.95 -23.62 28.90
C GLN A 89 -7.49 -22.38 28.12
N THR A 90 -8.35 -21.89 27.23
CA THR A 90 -8.16 -20.65 26.48
C THR A 90 -9.25 -19.63 26.83
N PHE A 91 -8.89 -18.35 26.85
CA PHE A 91 -9.79 -17.24 27.13
C PHE A 91 -9.52 -16.08 26.16
N SER A 92 -10.52 -15.66 25.39
CA SER A 92 -10.42 -14.47 24.54
C SER A 92 -10.53 -13.22 25.41
N LYS A 93 -9.44 -12.46 25.49
CA LYS A 93 -9.32 -11.24 26.30
C LYS A 93 -9.89 -10.02 25.58
N ASP A 94 -9.66 -9.97 24.27
CA ASP A 94 -10.16 -8.96 23.34
C ASP A 94 -10.23 -9.56 21.92
N VAL A 95 -10.43 -8.71 20.90
CA VAL A 95 -10.58 -9.14 19.49
C VAL A 95 -9.32 -9.80 18.94
N ASN A 96 -8.15 -9.46 19.46
CA ASN A 96 -6.84 -9.86 18.92
C ASN A 96 -6.06 -10.78 19.87
N THR A 97 -6.50 -10.97 21.11
CA THR A 97 -5.72 -11.64 22.16
C THR A 97 -6.44 -12.82 22.80
N TRP A 98 -5.75 -13.95 22.89
CA TRP A 98 -6.16 -15.15 23.62
C TRP A 98 -5.16 -15.48 24.73
N GLU A 99 -5.62 -15.52 25.96
CA GLU A 99 -4.85 -16.02 27.10
C GLU A 99 -4.98 -17.54 27.19
N ILE A 100 -3.86 -18.23 27.43
CA ILE A 100 -3.78 -19.69 27.58
C ILE A 100 -3.24 -19.99 28.98
N SER A 101 -3.97 -20.79 29.75
CA SER A 101 -3.57 -21.26 31.08
C SER A 101 -2.91 -22.64 31.04
N GLY A 102 -1.99 -22.91 31.97
CA GLY A 102 -1.16 -24.12 31.95
C GLY A 102 -0.16 -24.12 30.78
N ALA A 103 0.28 -22.93 30.38
CA ALA A 103 1.05 -22.72 29.16
C ALA A 103 2.46 -23.34 29.21
N ASP A 104 2.98 -23.66 30.40
CA ASP A 104 4.21 -24.43 30.61
C ASP A 104 4.12 -25.87 30.07
N ASN A 105 2.91 -26.34 29.76
CA ASN A 105 2.64 -27.61 29.10
C ASN A 105 2.17 -27.45 27.64
N LEU A 106 2.12 -26.22 27.11
CA LEU A 106 1.63 -25.94 25.76
C LEU A 106 2.55 -26.57 24.71
N TYR A 107 1.94 -27.32 23.80
CA TYR A 107 2.64 -28.00 22.70
C TYR A 107 2.08 -27.61 21.34
N ARG A 108 0.76 -27.45 21.22
CA ARG A 108 0.09 -27.22 19.95
C ARG A 108 -1.06 -26.23 20.06
N LEU A 109 -1.20 -25.36 19.06
CA LEU A 109 -2.40 -24.57 18.80
C LEU A 109 -3.06 -25.02 17.50
N THR A 110 -4.39 -24.95 17.46
CA THR A 110 -5.17 -25.09 16.23
C THR A 110 -6.22 -23.99 16.16
N TYR A 111 -6.45 -23.43 14.98
CA TYR A 111 -7.50 -22.45 14.76
C TYR A 111 -7.90 -22.40 13.28
N LYS A 112 -8.99 -21.68 12.97
CA LYS A 112 -9.44 -21.40 11.60
C LYS A 112 -9.29 -19.92 11.29
N VAL A 113 -8.91 -19.63 10.05
CA VAL A 113 -8.75 -18.27 9.53
C VAL A 113 -9.61 -18.10 8.30
N ARG A 114 -10.45 -17.08 8.31
CA ARG A 114 -11.24 -16.64 7.15
C ARG A 114 -10.50 -15.54 6.38
N GLU A 115 -10.58 -15.56 5.05
CA GLU A 115 -9.98 -14.51 4.21
C GLU A 115 -10.69 -13.15 4.32
N THR A 116 -10.00 -12.09 3.87
CA THR A 116 -10.49 -10.70 4.01
C THR A 116 -10.97 -10.05 2.71
N PHE A 117 -10.56 -10.49 1.52
CA PHE A 117 -10.96 -9.88 0.24
C PHE A 117 -12.48 -9.93 0.01
N GLY A 118 -13.13 -11.01 0.46
CA GLY A 118 -14.57 -11.19 0.43
C GLY A 118 -15.31 -10.64 1.66
N ASP A 119 -14.60 -10.04 2.62
CA ASP A 119 -15.21 -9.54 3.84
C ASP A 119 -16.02 -8.26 3.60
N THR A 120 -17.20 -8.18 4.22
CA THR A 120 -18.08 -7.01 4.09
C THR A 120 -18.31 -6.31 5.42
N THR A 121 -17.46 -6.59 6.42
CA THR A 121 -17.59 -6.04 7.76
C THR A 121 -16.64 -4.85 7.94
N ARG A 122 -17.11 -3.79 8.60
CA ARG A 122 -16.29 -2.59 8.82
C ARG A 122 -15.34 -2.74 10.02
N PRO A 123 -14.17 -2.07 10.02
CA PRO A 123 -13.56 -1.42 8.86
C PRO A 123 -13.21 -2.45 7.78
N TYR A 124 -13.43 -2.12 6.51
CA TYR A 124 -13.06 -2.98 5.39
C TYR A 124 -11.55 -3.08 5.30
N VAL A 125 -11.02 -4.28 5.07
CA VAL A 125 -9.59 -4.51 4.93
C VAL A 125 -9.16 -4.08 3.54
N PHE A 126 -8.12 -3.24 3.45
CA PHE A 126 -7.53 -2.86 2.17
C PHE A 126 -6.83 -4.06 1.54
N GLU A 127 -7.13 -4.40 0.29
CA GLU A 127 -6.71 -5.67 -0.32
C GLU A 127 -5.20 -5.88 -0.33
N PRO A 128 -4.36 -4.88 -0.62
CA PRO A 128 -2.90 -5.04 -0.48
C PRO A 128 -2.42 -5.47 0.91
N VAL A 129 -3.17 -5.22 1.99
CA VAL A 129 -2.88 -5.74 3.35
C VAL A 129 -3.75 -6.93 3.76
N GLY A 130 -4.65 -7.34 2.86
CA GLY A 130 -5.63 -8.38 3.10
C GLY A 130 -5.18 -9.77 2.67
N THR A 131 -6.03 -10.76 2.90
CA THR A 131 -5.79 -12.15 2.52
C THR A 131 -6.85 -12.65 1.55
N CYS A 132 -6.48 -13.64 0.72
CA CYS A 132 -7.36 -14.25 -0.26
C CYS A 132 -7.31 -15.78 -0.16
N ILE A 133 -8.47 -16.42 -0.12
CA ILE A 133 -8.62 -17.88 -0.22
C ILE A 133 -9.62 -18.16 -1.36
N LYS A 134 -9.10 -18.45 -2.56
CA LYS A 134 -9.89 -18.95 -3.69
C LYS A 134 -9.32 -20.30 -4.11
N LYS A 135 -9.90 -21.36 -3.53
CA LYS A 135 -9.50 -22.76 -3.75
C LYS A 135 -9.30 -23.06 -5.23
N ASP A 136 -8.22 -23.78 -5.53
CA ASP A 136 -7.82 -24.19 -6.89
C ASP A 136 -7.54 -23.03 -7.86
N THR A 137 -7.53 -21.77 -7.38
CA THR A 137 -7.29 -20.58 -8.22
C THR A 137 -6.13 -19.74 -7.71
N VAL A 138 -6.26 -19.15 -6.52
CA VAL A 138 -5.25 -18.26 -5.93
C VAL A 138 -5.40 -18.19 -4.42
N PHE A 139 -4.27 -18.10 -3.72
CA PHE A 139 -4.22 -17.78 -2.31
C PHE A 139 -3.24 -16.63 -2.09
N VAL A 140 -3.61 -15.68 -1.24
CA VAL A 140 -2.75 -14.56 -0.83
C VAL A 140 -2.65 -14.58 0.68
N PHE A 141 -1.43 -14.81 1.16
CA PHE A 141 -1.05 -14.78 2.56
C PHE A 141 -0.29 -13.50 2.82
N ASN A 142 -1.01 -12.47 3.21
CA ASN A 142 -0.44 -11.46 4.10
C ASN A 142 -0.34 -12.11 5.48
N ASN A 143 0.89 -12.42 5.92
CA ASN A 143 1.12 -13.42 6.96
C ASN A 143 0.52 -13.05 8.32
N HIS A 144 0.42 -11.76 8.65
CA HIS A 144 -0.30 -11.26 9.84
C HIS A 144 -1.77 -11.67 9.88
N GLY A 145 -2.38 -11.94 8.74
CA GLY A 145 -3.76 -12.42 8.65
C GLY A 145 -3.94 -13.89 9.04
N PHE A 146 -2.86 -14.69 9.04
CA PHE A 146 -2.92 -16.14 9.30
C PHE A 146 -2.09 -16.60 10.49
N PHE A 147 -0.98 -15.93 10.79
CA PHE A 147 0.00 -16.35 11.77
C PHE A 147 0.09 -15.32 12.88
N GLY A 148 -0.22 -15.75 14.10
CA GLY A 148 -0.09 -14.95 15.31
C GLY A 148 1.26 -15.17 16.00
N TYR A 149 1.42 -14.53 17.15
CA TYR A 149 2.64 -14.57 17.95
C TYR A 149 2.31 -14.69 19.44
N PHE A 150 3.29 -15.11 20.25
CA PHE A 150 3.18 -15.10 21.71
C PHE A 150 3.88 -13.86 22.25
N ASP A 151 3.30 -13.24 23.28
CA ASP A 151 3.89 -12.08 23.93
C ASP A 151 5.28 -12.41 24.49
N GLY A 152 6.31 -11.67 24.07
CA GLY A 152 7.71 -11.91 24.45
C GLY A 152 8.45 -12.95 23.60
N TYR A 153 7.85 -13.47 22.52
CA TYR A 153 8.44 -14.47 21.62
C TYR A 153 8.48 -14.01 20.15
N LEU A 154 8.57 -12.68 19.92
CA LEU A 154 8.58 -12.11 18.57
C LEU A 154 9.87 -12.41 17.79
N GLU A 155 10.99 -12.64 18.49
CA GLU A 155 12.33 -12.87 17.92
C GLU A 155 12.62 -14.36 17.64
N ASN A 156 11.62 -15.24 17.81
CA ASN A 156 11.78 -16.66 17.53
C ASN A 156 11.62 -16.95 16.03
N ASP A 157 12.31 -17.99 15.54
CA ASP A 157 12.18 -18.44 14.16
C ASP A 157 10.75 -18.91 13.84
N TYR A 158 10.32 -18.68 12.61
CA TYR A 158 9.06 -19.13 12.04
C TYR A 158 9.32 -20.05 10.85
N ARG A 159 8.79 -21.28 10.91
CA ARG A 159 8.80 -22.26 9.83
C ARG A 159 7.38 -22.56 9.40
N ILE A 160 7.04 -22.23 8.16
CA ILE A 160 5.66 -22.33 7.66
C ILE A 160 5.62 -23.35 6.54
N THR A 161 4.93 -24.46 6.79
CA THR A 161 4.75 -25.56 5.85
C THR A 161 3.38 -25.44 5.18
N PHE A 162 3.38 -25.26 3.86
CA PHE A 162 2.20 -25.28 3.03
C PHE A 162 2.12 -26.58 2.24
N ARG A 163 1.06 -27.36 2.44
CA ARG A 163 0.63 -28.33 1.43
C ARG A 163 -0.22 -27.61 0.41
N LYS A 164 0.14 -27.72 -0.87
CA LYS A 164 -0.44 -26.94 -1.96
C LYS A 164 -0.97 -27.85 -3.08
N PRO A 165 -1.89 -27.35 -3.92
CA PRO A 165 -2.24 -28.05 -5.15
C PRO A 165 -1.02 -28.24 -6.04
N GLU A 166 -0.93 -29.37 -6.74
CA GLU A 166 0.12 -29.60 -7.73
C GLU A 166 0.11 -28.48 -8.79
N GLY A 167 1.30 -28.01 -9.18
CA GLY A 167 1.48 -26.92 -10.14
C GLY A 167 1.33 -25.51 -9.57
N PHE A 168 0.92 -25.35 -8.30
CA PHE A 168 0.97 -24.05 -7.63
C PHE A 168 2.40 -23.71 -7.20
N TYR A 169 2.73 -22.43 -7.21
CA TYR A 169 4.02 -21.89 -6.81
C TYR A 169 3.80 -20.72 -5.85
N GLY A 170 4.41 -20.76 -4.66
CA GLY A 170 4.40 -19.63 -3.72
C GLY A 170 5.42 -18.57 -4.14
N SER A 171 4.93 -17.43 -4.62
CA SER A 171 5.72 -16.24 -4.95
C SER A 171 5.83 -15.35 -3.72
N THR A 172 7.05 -15.08 -3.28
CA THR A 172 7.37 -14.30 -2.07
C THR A 172 8.86 -13.94 -2.06
N SER A 173 9.25 -13.00 -1.22
CA SER A 173 10.64 -12.72 -0.84
C SER A 173 11.17 -13.61 0.29
N LEU A 174 10.33 -14.38 1.00
CA LEU A 174 10.80 -15.33 2.02
C LEU A 174 11.70 -16.43 1.43
N ASP A 175 12.62 -16.91 2.26
CA ASP A 175 13.47 -18.04 1.88
C ASP A 175 12.68 -19.35 1.92
N ALA A 176 12.55 -19.98 0.75
CA ALA A 176 12.01 -21.32 0.64
C ALA A 176 13.08 -22.35 1.03
N VAL A 177 13.02 -22.88 2.24
CA VAL A 177 13.95 -23.91 2.74
C VAL A 177 13.63 -25.31 2.20
N TYR A 178 12.42 -25.51 1.68
CA TYR A 178 12.00 -26.73 0.99
C TYR A 178 10.93 -26.41 -0.05
N ARG A 179 10.99 -27.07 -1.21
CA ARG A 179 9.98 -26.96 -2.26
C ARG A 179 9.90 -28.25 -3.07
N ASN A 180 8.69 -28.75 -3.27
CA ASN A 180 8.35 -29.79 -4.23
C ASN A 180 7.00 -29.46 -4.91
N ASP A 181 6.45 -30.39 -5.70
CA ASP A 181 5.21 -30.17 -6.44
C ASP A 181 3.96 -29.94 -5.56
N SER A 182 3.90 -30.52 -4.36
CA SER A 182 2.74 -30.49 -3.45
C SER A 182 3.01 -29.87 -2.08
N GLU A 183 4.24 -29.46 -1.78
CA GLU A 183 4.64 -28.88 -0.51
C GLU A 183 5.72 -27.79 -0.67
N GLU A 184 5.57 -26.69 0.06
CA GLU A 184 6.54 -25.62 0.19
C GLU A 184 6.74 -25.27 1.67
N VAL A 185 7.99 -25.02 2.08
CA VAL A 185 8.31 -24.56 3.43
C VAL A 185 9.11 -23.28 3.36
N PHE A 186 8.61 -22.26 4.06
CA PHE A 186 9.27 -20.97 4.21
C PHE A 186 9.84 -20.80 5.61
N HIS A 187 10.89 -20.00 5.70
CA HIS A 187 11.54 -19.61 6.94
C HIS A 187 11.54 -18.09 7.09
N SER A 188 11.26 -17.60 8.30
CA SER A 188 11.48 -16.23 8.74
C SER A 188 12.19 -16.25 10.10
N GLY A 189 13.14 -15.33 10.32
CA GLY A 189 13.90 -15.28 11.57
C GLY A 189 13.15 -14.66 12.75
N ASP A 190 12.13 -13.86 12.47
CA ASP A 190 11.30 -13.23 13.49
C ASP A 190 9.89 -12.91 12.94
N TYR A 191 9.02 -12.40 13.81
CA TYR A 191 7.66 -12.06 13.44
C TYR A 191 7.56 -10.82 12.55
N GLN A 192 8.44 -9.83 12.74
CA GLN A 192 8.40 -8.58 11.97
C GLN A 192 8.76 -8.83 10.50
N PHE A 193 9.79 -9.62 10.25
CA PHE A 193 10.14 -10.09 8.91
C PHE A 193 9.02 -10.95 8.33
N LEU A 194 8.42 -11.85 9.12
CA LEU A 194 7.35 -12.70 8.64
C LEU A 194 6.15 -11.90 8.11
N VAL A 195 5.63 -10.95 8.90
CA VAL A 195 4.42 -10.19 8.53
C VAL A 195 4.66 -9.22 7.39
N ASP A 196 5.93 -8.92 7.11
CA ASP A 196 6.36 -8.06 6.02
C ASP A 196 6.64 -8.82 4.71
N ASP A 197 6.48 -10.14 4.67
CA ASP A 197 6.71 -10.90 3.43
C ASP A 197 5.47 -11.68 2.97
N PRO A 198 4.57 -11.07 2.19
CA PRO A 198 3.41 -11.77 1.65
C PRO A 198 3.79 -12.94 0.75
N ILE A 199 2.88 -13.92 0.66
CA ILE A 199 3.03 -15.10 -0.21
C ILE A 199 1.79 -15.21 -1.12
N MET A 200 2.01 -15.22 -2.43
CA MET A 200 0.96 -15.46 -3.42
C MET A 200 1.13 -16.84 -4.07
N PHE A 201 0.16 -17.74 -3.84
CA PHE A 201 0.12 -19.06 -4.45
C PHE A 201 -0.89 -19.11 -5.60
N ASN A 202 -0.41 -19.44 -6.79
CA ASN A 202 -1.23 -19.76 -7.96
C ASN A 202 -0.41 -20.59 -8.95
N VAL A 203 -1.05 -21.03 -10.04
CA VAL A 203 -0.31 -21.51 -11.22
C VAL A 203 0.58 -20.36 -11.70
N PRO A 204 1.92 -20.55 -11.79
CA PRO A 204 2.85 -19.44 -11.96
C PRO A 204 2.74 -18.81 -13.35
N ASP A 205 2.53 -17.49 -13.37
CA ASP A 205 2.92 -16.60 -14.47
C ASP A 205 3.97 -15.65 -13.89
N THR A 206 5.23 -16.07 -13.99
CA THR A 206 6.36 -15.40 -13.36
C THR A 206 7.48 -15.11 -14.34
N LEU A 207 8.27 -14.09 -14.04
CA LEU A 207 9.59 -13.90 -14.62
C LEU A 207 10.57 -13.35 -13.58
N THR A 208 11.85 -13.46 -13.90
CA THR A 208 12.93 -12.91 -13.08
C THR A 208 13.73 -11.90 -13.89
N ILE A 209 13.99 -10.73 -13.31
CA ILE A 209 14.93 -9.73 -13.83
C ILE A 209 16.20 -9.83 -12.97
N ASN A 210 17.31 -10.20 -13.60
CA ASN A 210 18.58 -10.44 -12.92
C ASN A 210 19.53 -9.24 -13.08
N PHE A 211 20.12 -8.82 -11.96
CA PHE A 211 21.28 -7.94 -11.87
C PHE A 211 22.44 -8.71 -11.23
N ASP A 212 23.66 -8.21 -11.33
CA ASP A 212 24.83 -8.87 -10.71
C ASP A 212 24.68 -8.99 -9.18
N GLU A 213 24.01 -8.00 -8.57
CA GLU A 213 23.81 -7.91 -7.14
C GLU A 213 22.41 -8.31 -6.64
N SER A 214 21.42 -8.50 -7.53
CA SER A 214 20.01 -8.61 -7.13
C SER A 214 19.17 -9.49 -8.07
N GLU A 215 18.29 -10.31 -7.50
CA GLU A 215 17.27 -11.07 -8.22
C GLU A 215 15.87 -10.47 -7.98
N VAL A 216 15.21 -10.00 -9.04
CA VAL A 216 13.87 -9.41 -8.93
C VAL A 216 12.82 -10.32 -9.55
N LEU A 217 12.00 -10.95 -8.70
CA LEU A 217 10.85 -11.76 -9.10
C LEU A 217 9.67 -10.84 -9.47
N VAL A 218 9.01 -11.17 -10.57
CA VAL A 218 7.74 -10.58 -10.99
C VAL A 218 6.73 -11.70 -11.08
N SER A 219 5.69 -11.65 -10.26
CA SER A 219 4.61 -12.62 -10.24
C SER A 219 3.28 -11.96 -10.58
N VAL A 220 2.54 -12.55 -11.52
CA VAL A 220 1.25 -12.02 -11.97
C VAL A 220 0.16 -13.06 -11.76
N PHE A 221 -0.92 -12.63 -11.13
CA PHE A 221 -2.20 -13.31 -11.17
C PHE A 221 -3.20 -12.43 -11.94
N SER A 222 -3.61 -12.85 -13.15
CA SER A 222 -4.65 -12.19 -13.95
C SER A 222 -5.68 -13.23 -14.42
N PRO A 223 -6.86 -13.32 -13.76
CA PRO A 223 -7.87 -14.31 -14.10
C PRO A 223 -8.47 -14.09 -15.50
N GLY A 224 -8.56 -12.84 -15.96
CA GLY A 224 -8.96 -12.46 -17.31
C GLY A 224 -7.88 -12.69 -18.37
N LYS A 225 -6.65 -13.04 -17.96
CA LYS A 225 -5.47 -13.32 -18.80
C LYS A 225 -5.09 -12.16 -19.72
N GLY A 226 -5.47 -10.93 -19.36
CA GLY A 226 -5.15 -9.74 -20.13
C GLY A 226 -3.69 -9.34 -19.98
N ILE A 227 -3.17 -9.42 -18.76
CA ILE A 227 -1.80 -9.06 -18.38
C ILE A 227 -1.04 -10.32 -17.96
N LYS A 228 0.20 -10.43 -18.43
CA LYS A 228 1.15 -11.49 -18.08
C LYS A 228 2.42 -10.89 -17.48
N ALA A 229 3.20 -11.69 -16.75
CA ALA A 229 4.48 -11.24 -16.21
C ALA A 229 5.39 -10.70 -17.34
N SER A 230 5.39 -11.36 -18.50
CA SER A 230 6.17 -10.93 -19.67
C SER A 230 5.88 -9.51 -20.15
N ASP A 231 4.67 -8.98 -19.93
CA ASP A 231 4.31 -7.62 -20.33
C ASP A 231 4.95 -6.55 -19.41
N MET A 232 5.28 -6.92 -18.17
CA MET A 232 5.91 -6.04 -17.18
C MET A 232 7.41 -5.89 -17.43
N LYS A 233 8.04 -6.86 -18.11
CA LYS A 233 9.50 -7.02 -18.19
C LYS A 233 10.22 -5.74 -18.58
N ASP A 234 9.89 -5.15 -19.71
CA ASP A 234 10.64 -4.03 -20.27
C ASP A 234 10.49 -2.77 -19.40
N LYS A 235 9.28 -2.53 -18.88
CA LYS A 235 8.96 -1.36 -18.05
C LYS A 235 9.62 -1.44 -16.68
N LEU A 236 9.60 -2.61 -16.05
CA LEU A 236 10.29 -2.85 -14.78
C LEU A 236 11.81 -2.90 -14.96
N THR A 237 12.33 -3.49 -16.03
CA THR A 237 13.78 -3.47 -16.32
C THR A 237 14.28 -2.04 -16.49
N THR A 238 13.55 -1.19 -17.22
CA THR A 238 13.88 0.23 -17.39
C THR A 238 13.85 0.97 -16.05
N LEU A 239 12.80 0.76 -15.26
CA LEU A 239 12.64 1.36 -13.93
C LEU A 239 13.76 0.95 -12.96
N LEU A 240 14.05 -0.36 -12.86
CA LEU A 240 15.06 -0.89 -11.94
C LEU A 240 16.47 -0.42 -12.32
N ASN A 241 16.79 -0.32 -13.61
CA ASN A 241 18.05 0.31 -14.05
C ASN A 241 18.12 1.79 -13.67
N ALA A 242 17.02 2.53 -13.79
CA ALA A 242 16.94 3.92 -13.39
C ALA A 242 17.17 4.09 -11.87
N ILE A 243 16.49 3.29 -11.04
CA ILE A 243 16.69 3.30 -9.58
C ILE A 243 18.13 2.90 -9.24
N ARG A 244 18.66 1.85 -9.87
CA ARG A 244 20.05 1.41 -9.69
C ARG A 244 21.06 2.51 -9.98
N ASN A 245 20.92 3.21 -11.10
CA ASN A 245 21.79 4.33 -11.47
C ASN A 245 21.67 5.47 -10.45
N TYR A 246 20.44 5.83 -10.08
CA TYR A 246 20.15 6.90 -9.14
C TYR A 246 20.75 6.66 -7.75
N LEU A 247 20.76 5.40 -7.30
CA LEU A 247 21.33 4.97 -6.01
C LEU A 247 22.84 4.68 -6.05
N GLY A 248 23.54 5.04 -7.14
CA GLY A 248 25.00 4.90 -7.23
C GLY A 248 25.49 3.59 -7.84
N GLY A 249 24.65 2.93 -8.64
CA GLY A 249 25.01 1.78 -9.48
C GLY A 249 24.69 0.41 -8.88
N LYS A 250 23.98 0.35 -7.75
CA LYS A 250 23.53 -0.90 -7.14
C LYS A 250 22.10 -0.80 -6.61
N LEU A 251 21.35 -1.88 -6.72
CA LEU A 251 20.09 -2.01 -6.00
C LEU A 251 20.35 -2.24 -4.50
N PRO A 252 19.50 -1.70 -3.60
CA PRO A 252 19.70 -1.76 -2.16
C PRO A 252 19.29 -3.10 -1.51
N SER A 253 19.08 -4.15 -2.30
CA SER A 253 18.72 -5.50 -1.84
C SER A 253 19.24 -6.57 -2.81
N ASP A 254 19.50 -7.77 -2.30
CA ASP A 254 19.88 -8.95 -3.09
C ASP A 254 18.67 -9.69 -3.70
N LYS A 255 17.47 -9.45 -3.19
CA LYS A 255 16.22 -9.95 -3.76
C LYS A 255 15.07 -8.97 -3.62
N TYR A 256 14.13 -9.00 -4.57
CA TYR A 256 12.87 -8.28 -4.45
C TYR A 256 11.74 -9.01 -5.19
N SER A 257 10.50 -8.91 -4.71
CA SER A 257 9.33 -9.50 -5.38
C SER A 257 8.23 -8.48 -5.68
N PHE A 258 7.87 -8.31 -6.94
CA PHE A 258 6.62 -7.63 -7.32
C PHE A 258 5.50 -8.67 -7.45
N LEU A 259 4.47 -8.58 -6.60
CA LEU A 259 3.32 -9.48 -6.58
C LEU A 259 2.08 -8.76 -7.13
N TYR A 260 1.77 -8.94 -8.41
CA TYR A 260 0.62 -8.29 -9.04
C TYR A 260 -0.62 -9.18 -9.02
N PHE A 261 -1.61 -8.81 -8.21
CA PHE A 261 -2.95 -9.38 -8.21
C PHE A 261 -3.88 -8.49 -9.04
N PHE A 262 -4.25 -8.95 -10.23
CA PHE A 262 -5.31 -8.34 -11.04
C PHE A 262 -6.65 -8.99 -10.72
N SER A 263 -7.64 -8.19 -10.41
CA SER A 263 -8.94 -8.67 -9.94
C SER A 263 -10.09 -8.26 -10.85
N ASN A 264 -10.99 -9.23 -11.06
CA ASN A 264 -12.30 -8.95 -11.63
C ASN A 264 -13.33 -8.47 -10.57
N GLU A 265 -12.88 -8.26 -9.34
CA GLU A 265 -13.68 -7.79 -8.23
C GLU A 265 -13.03 -6.52 -7.67
N LYS A 266 -13.82 -5.59 -7.14
CA LYS A 266 -13.26 -4.40 -6.50
C LYS A 266 -12.59 -4.69 -5.16
N GLY A 267 -12.92 -5.83 -4.54
CA GLY A 267 -12.60 -6.08 -3.14
C GLY A 267 -13.47 -5.25 -2.19
N SER A 268 -13.29 -5.49 -0.91
CA SER A 268 -13.88 -4.77 0.22
C SER A 268 -13.27 -3.38 0.46
N GLY A 269 -11.96 -3.19 0.22
CA GLY A 269 -11.18 -2.00 0.59
C GLY A 269 -10.75 -1.11 -0.57
N GLY A 270 -10.56 -1.65 -1.79
CA GLY A 270 -10.23 -0.93 -3.02
C GLY A 270 -8.92 -1.35 -3.69
N PHE A 271 -8.63 -0.69 -4.82
CA PHE A 271 -7.40 -0.91 -5.58
C PHE A 271 -6.23 -0.09 -5.02
N GLY A 272 -5.03 -0.63 -5.15
CA GLY A 272 -3.78 0.03 -4.79
C GLY A 272 -2.65 -0.97 -4.59
N ALA A 273 -1.62 -0.56 -3.86
CA ALA A 273 -0.49 -1.39 -3.52
C ALA A 273 -0.10 -1.19 -2.05
N LEU A 274 0.70 -2.10 -1.53
CA LEU A 274 1.35 -2.01 -0.24
C LEU A 274 2.82 -2.38 -0.42
N GLU A 275 3.67 -1.57 0.18
CA GLU A 275 5.09 -1.81 0.27
C GLU A 275 5.41 -2.87 1.32
N HIS A 276 6.49 -3.58 1.05
CA HIS A 276 7.16 -4.45 1.98
C HIS A 276 8.67 -4.26 1.81
N ASN A 277 9.48 -4.64 2.79
CA ASN A 277 10.92 -4.41 2.75
C ASN A 277 11.60 -5.07 1.54
N LEU A 278 11.13 -6.26 1.16
CA LEU A 278 11.68 -7.05 0.05
C LEU A 278 10.62 -7.43 -1.00
N SER A 279 9.42 -6.86 -0.91
CA SER A 279 8.38 -7.11 -1.90
C SER A 279 7.36 -5.98 -1.97
N SER A 280 6.38 -6.14 -2.84
CA SER A 280 5.22 -5.25 -2.89
C SER A 280 4.04 -6.02 -3.44
N LEU A 281 2.88 -5.85 -2.83
CA LEU A 281 1.64 -6.51 -3.24
C LEU A 281 0.69 -5.49 -3.86
N TYR A 282 0.31 -5.73 -5.11
CA TYR A 282 -0.59 -4.87 -5.86
C TYR A 282 -1.93 -5.56 -5.99
N TYR A 283 -3.01 -4.84 -5.68
CA TYR A 283 -4.37 -5.23 -5.99
C TYR A 283 -4.94 -4.24 -7.01
N MET A 284 -5.05 -4.67 -8.26
CA MET A 284 -5.33 -3.80 -9.41
C MET A 284 -6.53 -4.30 -10.22
N PRO A 285 -7.24 -3.43 -10.94
CA PRO A 285 -8.32 -3.88 -11.82
C PRO A 285 -7.75 -4.71 -12.96
N ASP A 286 -8.32 -5.89 -13.19
CA ASP A 286 -8.00 -6.67 -14.38
C ASP A 286 -8.54 -5.96 -15.64
N VAL A 287 -7.82 -6.09 -16.74
CA VAL A 287 -8.13 -5.38 -18.00
C VAL A 287 -8.05 -6.34 -19.17
N PRO A 288 -8.83 -6.13 -20.24
CA PRO A 288 -8.70 -6.95 -21.43
C PRO A 288 -7.33 -6.75 -22.11
N ARG A 289 -6.87 -7.73 -22.89
CA ARG A 289 -5.53 -7.74 -23.50
C ARG A 289 -5.16 -6.45 -24.24
N GLN A 290 -6.12 -5.82 -24.93
CA GLN A 290 -5.89 -4.56 -25.66
C GLN A 290 -5.58 -3.35 -24.77
N ALA A 291 -5.92 -3.41 -23.47
CA ALA A 291 -5.65 -2.36 -22.50
C ALA A 291 -4.45 -2.69 -21.58
N ALA A 292 -3.82 -3.86 -21.76
CA ALA A 292 -2.70 -4.32 -20.93
C ALA A 292 -1.55 -3.30 -20.92
N THR A 293 -1.07 -2.86 -22.09
CA THR A 293 0.03 -1.88 -22.19
C THR A 293 -0.25 -0.60 -21.41
N TYR A 294 -1.48 -0.07 -21.52
CA TYR A 294 -1.87 1.13 -20.78
C TYR A 294 -1.82 0.90 -19.26
N MET A 295 -2.34 -0.24 -18.77
CA MET A 295 -2.29 -0.58 -17.36
C MET A 295 -0.84 -0.71 -16.86
N VAL A 296 0.01 -1.45 -17.60
CA VAL A 296 1.43 -1.62 -17.26
C VAL A 296 2.16 -0.26 -17.21
N ASP A 297 1.87 0.64 -18.15
CA ASP A 297 2.45 1.98 -18.15
C ASP A 297 2.04 2.80 -16.92
N GLN A 298 0.80 2.68 -16.45
CA GLN A 298 0.37 3.34 -15.21
C GLN A 298 1.04 2.73 -13.97
N LEU A 299 1.25 1.42 -13.95
CA LEU A 299 1.89 0.72 -12.84
C LEU A 299 3.38 1.05 -12.68
N GLN A 300 4.05 1.59 -13.70
CA GLN A 300 5.46 1.95 -13.58
C GLN A 300 5.71 2.99 -12.47
N GLY A 301 4.83 3.98 -12.32
CA GLY A 301 4.93 4.99 -11.27
C GLY A 301 4.73 4.39 -9.88
N THR A 302 3.65 3.63 -9.70
CA THR A 302 3.38 2.93 -8.43
C THR A 302 4.49 1.93 -8.10
N SER A 303 5.03 1.21 -9.09
CA SER A 303 6.14 0.28 -8.87
C SER A 303 7.44 1.00 -8.47
N ALA A 304 7.64 2.24 -8.94
CA ALA A 304 8.75 3.07 -8.50
C ALA A 304 8.58 3.48 -7.03
N HIS A 305 7.37 3.86 -6.63
CA HIS A 305 7.02 4.18 -5.24
C HIS A 305 7.25 3.00 -4.32
N GLU A 306 6.61 1.86 -4.59
CA GLU A 306 6.74 0.67 -3.73
C GLU A 306 8.19 0.19 -3.62
N PHE A 307 8.92 0.13 -4.73
CA PHE A 307 10.33 -0.31 -4.69
C PHE A 307 11.21 0.69 -3.93
N TYR A 308 10.92 1.99 -4.00
CA TYR A 308 11.73 3.00 -3.32
C TYR A 308 11.57 2.95 -1.80
N HIS A 309 10.52 2.30 -1.28
CA HIS A 309 10.37 2.09 0.17
C HIS A 309 11.50 1.26 0.82
N ILE A 310 12.31 0.53 0.02
CA ILE A 310 13.56 -0.10 0.49
C ILE A 310 14.53 0.95 1.07
N VAL A 311 14.48 2.21 0.61
CA VAL A 311 15.30 3.29 1.18
C VAL A 311 14.68 3.80 2.49
N THR A 312 13.38 4.11 2.48
CA THR A 312 12.62 4.56 3.66
C THR A 312 11.22 3.94 3.67
N PRO A 313 10.75 3.32 4.77
CA PRO A 313 11.36 3.34 6.10
C PRO A 313 12.47 2.31 6.34
N LEU A 314 12.64 1.29 5.51
CA LEU A 314 13.49 0.13 5.84
C LEU A 314 14.90 0.52 6.35
N ASN A 315 15.63 1.34 5.61
CA ASN A 315 17.01 1.71 5.96
C ASN A 315 17.13 3.01 6.78
N LEU A 316 16.03 3.71 7.03
CA LEU A 316 15.98 4.94 7.82
C LEU A 316 14.58 5.11 8.39
N HIS A 317 14.43 4.84 9.68
CA HIS A 317 13.15 4.87 10.38
C HIS A 317 13.29 5.29 11.85
N SER A 318 12.16 5.68 12.43
CA SER A 318 12.04 6.05 13.83
C SER A 318 11.78 4.84 14.72
N GLU A 319 11.89 5.00 16.05
CA GLU A 319 11.58 3.97 17.03
C GLU A 319 10.15 3.42 16.88
N GLU A 320 9.19 4.27 16.51
CA GLU A 320 7.78 3.91 16.28
C GLU A 320 7.57 2.95 15.11
N ILE A 321 8.49 2.95 14.13
CA ILE A 321 8.45 2.07 12.97
C ILE A 321 9.36 0.85 13.16
N GLY A 322 10.54 1.03 13.73
CA GLY A 322 11.52 -0.04 13.96
C GLY A 322 11.09 -1.02 15.06
N ILE A 323 10.41 -0.54 16.10
CA ILE A 323 9.91 -1.35 17.23
C ILE A 323 8.38 -1.27 17.23
N PHE A 324 7.78 -1.94 16.25
CA PHE A 324 6.35 -1.80 15.99
C PHE A 324 5.49 -2.57 17.00
N ASP A 325 4.65 -1.86 17.75
CA ASP A 325 3.60 -2.48 18.57
C ASP A 325 2.38 -2.79 17.69
N PHE A 326 2.27 -4.05 17.26
CA PHE A 326 1.19 -4.55 16.41
C PHE A 326 -0.23 -4.38 16.98
N ASN A 327 -0.37 -4.21 18.30
CA ASN A 327 -1.66 -4.12 18.96
C ASN A 327 -1.98 -2.72 19.52
N ASN A 328 -0.96 -1.91 19.83
CA ASN A 328 -1.11 -0.51 20.24
C ASN A 328 -0.13 0.40 19.47
N PRO A 329 -0.29 0.53 18.14
CA PRO A 329 0.68 1.23 17.31
C PRO A 329 0.77 2.71 17.70
N LYS A 330 2.01 3.22 17.73
CA LYS A 330 2.28 4.65 17.87
C LYS A 330 2.63 5.20 16.50
N MET A 331 2.03 6.34 16.17
CA MET A 331 2.33 7.01 14.92
C MET A 331 3.63 7.80 15.03
N SER A 332 4.47 7.70 14.01
CA SER A 332 5.63 8.57 13.83
C SER A 332 5.20 9.95 13.31
N ARG A 333 5.99 10.98 13.64
CA ARG A 333 5.90 12.35 13.09
C ARG A 333 6.32 12.45 11.61
N HIS A 334 6.84 11.37 11.02
CA HIS A 334 7.60 11.42 9.77
C HIS A 334 6.94 10.76 8.56
N LEU A 335 5.60 10.75 8.44
CA LEU A 335 4.95 10.30 7.19
C LEU A 335 5.34 11.16 5.98
N TRP A 336 5.73 12.43 6.20
CA TRP A 336 6.30 13.24 5.14
C TRP A 336 7.57 12.64 4.54
N LEU A 337 8.35 11.87 5.31
CA LEU A 337 9.53 11.17 4.87
C LEU A 337 9.14 9.82 4.25
N TYR A 338 8.42 8.98 4.99
CA TYR A 338 8.15 7.60 4.57
C TYR A 338 7.22 7.51 3.36
N GLU A 339 6.23 8.39 3.24
CA GLU A 339 5.32 8.43 2.09
C GLU A 339 5.65 9.60 1.17
N GLY A 340 5.84 10.80 1.73
CA GLY A 340 5.99 12.02 0.94
C GLY A 340 7.29 12.06 0.15
N VAL A 341 8.44 11.87 0.81
CA VAL A 341 9.74 11.88 0.15
C VAL A 341 9.91 10.66 -0.76
N THR A 342 9.37 9.50 -0.39
CA THR A 342 9.28 8.33 -1.28
C THR A 342 8.52 8.66 -2.57
N GLU A 343 7.33 9.24 -2.46
CA GLU A 343 6.51 9.65 -3.62
C GLU A 343 7.25 10.71 -4.48
N TYR A 344 7.97 11.65 -3.85
CA TYR A 344 8.83 12.59 -4.57
C TYR A 344 9.91 11.85 -5.38
N HIS A 345 10.63 10.91 -4.77
CA HIS A 345 11.68 10.15 -5.43
C HIS A 345 11.14 9.24 -6.53
N ALA A 346 9.98 8.62 -6.35
CA ALA A 346 9.33 7.79 -7.35
C ALA A 346 9.17 8.53 -8.69
N ASP A 347 8.71 9.78 -8.65
CA ASP A 347 8.59 10.62 -9.85
C ASP A 347 9.93 11.24 -10.27
N TYR A 348 10.74 11.69 -9.31
CA TYR A 348 12.01 12.37 -9.58
C TYR A 348 13.05 11.45 -10.24
N ILE A 349 13.12 10.18 -9.86
CA ILE A 349 13.99 9.17 -10.51
C ILE A 349 13.63 9.02 -11.98
N ARG A 350 12.34 8.97 -12.28
CA ARG A 350 11.84 8.86 -13.66
C ARG A 350 12.23 10.08 -14.50
N LEU A 351 12.22 11.29 -13.91
CA LEU A 351 12.75 12.48 -14.56
C LEU A 351 14.28 12.38 -14.78
N ARG A 352 15.02 12.07 -13.72
CA ARG A 352 16.50 12.03 -13.72
C ARG A 352 17.07 11.05 -14.73
N GLU A 353 16.37 9.94 -14.95
CA GLU A 353 16.77 8.87 -15.86
C GLU A 353 16.05 8.97 -17.22
N ASN A 354 15.44 10.12 -17.53
CA ASN A 354 14.77 10.43 -18.79
C ASN A 354 13.64 9.46 -19.19
N ILE A 355 13.00 8.82 -18.22
CA ILE A 355 11.79 8.00 -18.42
C ILE A 355 10.58 8.91 -18.72
N ILE A 356 10.53 10.08 -18.07
CA ILE A 356 9.56 11.15 -18.35
C ILE A 356 10.27 12.44 -18.72
N SER A 357 9.60 13.30 -19.47
CA SER A 357 10.15 14.61 -19.83
C SER A 357 10.06 15.61 -18.66
N GLU A 358 10.81 16.70 -18.76
CA GLU A 358 10.70 17.83 -17.82
C GLU A 358 9.28 18.42 -17.82
N ASP A 359 8.65 18.54 -18.99
CA ASP A 359 7.26 19.02 -19.12
C ASP A 359 6.27 18.11 -18.40
N ASP A 360 6.43 16.79 -18.55
CA ASP A 360 5.59 15.80 -17.85
C ASP A 360 5.78 15.91 -16.34
N TYR A 361 7.01 16.09 -15.87
CA TYR A 361 7.30 16.22 -14.45
C TYR A 361 6.79 17.53 -13.85
N ILE A 362 6.92 18.66 -14.57
CA ILE A 362 6.29 19.93 -14.19
C ILE A 362 4.77 19.74 -14.06
N LYS A 363 4.16 18.98 -14.98
CA LYS A 363 2.73 18.68 -14.89
C LYS A 363 2.37 17.85 -13.66
N ILE A 364 3.22 16.90 -13.26
CA ILE A 364 3.07 16.14 -12.01
C ILE A 364 3.12 17.09 -10.79
N ILE A 365 4.10 18.01 -10.74
CA ILE A 365 4.19 19.01 -9.65
C ILE A 365 2.92 19.88 -9.60
N GLU A 366 2.45 20.36 -10.75
CA GLU A 366 1.22 21.14 -10.85
C GLU A 366 0.01 20.35 -10.32
N ASP A 367 -0.12 19.07 -10.70
CA ASP A 367 -1.20 18.22 -10.24
C ASP A 367 -1.13 17.98 -8.72
N LYS A 368 0.08 17.81 -8.15
CA LYS A 368 0.29 17.68 -6.71
C LYS A 368 -0.04 18.96 -5.94
N LEU A 369 0.32 20.14 -6.45
CA LEU A 369 -0.07 21.44 -5.88
C LEU A 369 -1.59 21.59 -5.81
N ASN A 370 -2.27 21.28 -6.92
CA ASN A 370 -3.72 21.33 -6.99
C ASN A 370 -4.38 20.24 -6.12
N GLY A 371 -3.78 19.06 -6.00
CA GLY A 371 -4.20 17.99 -5.09
C GLY A 371 -4.13 18.42 -3.63
N ALA A 372 -2.96 18.93 -3.20
CA ALA A 372 -2.72 19.43 -1.85
C ALA A 372 -3.67 20.57 -1.46
N SER A 373 -4.05 21.43 -2.41
CA SER A 373 -4.96 22.57 -2.17
C SER A 373 -6.37 22.17 -1.68
N LYS A 374 -6.74 20.90 -1.82
CA LYS A 374 -8.02 20.35 -1.37
C LYS A 374 -8.05 20.02 0.13
N TYR A 375 -6.88 19.98 0.77
CA TYR A 375 -6.69 19.63 2.18
C TYR A 375 -6.46 20.87 3.06
N ASN A 376 -6.35 20.66 4.37
CA ASN A 376 -6.02 21.74 5.30
C ASN A 376 -4.53 22.13 5.17
N ASP A 377 -4.26 23.19 4.41
CA ASP A 377 -2.90 23.67 4.18
C ASP A 377 -2.24 24.33 5.42
N THR A 378 -3.00 24.61 6.47
CA THR A 378 -2.49 25.16 7.74
C THR A 378 -2.26 24.10 8.81
N LEU A 379 -2.50 22.82 8.53
CA LEU A 379 -2.14 21.73 9.42
C LEU A 379 -0.63 21.45 9.30
N ALA A 380 0.07 21.45 10.45
CA ALA A 380 1.46 20.99 10.51
C ALA A 380 1.53 19.52 10.09
N PHE A 381 2.51 19.17 9.28
CA PHE A 381 2.59 17.83 8.70
C PHE A 381 2.93 16.77 9.74
N THR A 382 3.69 17.14 10.77
CA THR A 382 3.96 16.27 11.92
C THR A 382 2.70 15.97 12.72
N GLU A 383 1.78 16.93 12.89
CA GLU A 383 0.47 16.70 13.50
C GLU A 383 -0.42 15.81 12.63
N LEU A 384 -0.44 16.03 11.30
CA LEU A 384 -1.13 15.15 10.36
C LEU A 384 -0.64 13.71 10.53
N SER A 385 0.68 13.53 10.58
CA SER A 385 1.32 12.21 10.75
C SER A 385 0.89 11.54 12.06
N LEU A 386 0.97 12.26 13.18
CA LEU A 386 0.59 11.75 14.49
C LEU A 386 -0.90 11.37 14.62
N GLY A 387 -1.78 12.13 13.96
CA GLY A 387 -3.23 11.90 13.99
C GLY A 387 -3.80 11.12 12.81
N ALA A 388 -2.94 10.50 11.99
CA ALA A 388 -3.37 9.84 10.75
C ALA A 388 -4.33 8.65 10.99
N LEU A 389 -4.27 8.01 12.16
CA LEU A 389 -5.15 6.90 12.54
C LEU A 389 -6.52 7.36 13.06
N ASP A 390 -6.68 8.65 13.40
CA ASP A 390 -7.86 9.15 14.10
C ASP A 390 -8.29 10.56 13.68
N LYS A 391 -7.80 11.60 14.36
CA LYS A 391 -8.22 13.00 14.27
C LYS A 391 -7.97 13.59 12.88
N HIS A 392 -7.02 13.04 12.14
CA HIS A 392 -6.57 13.51 10.84
C HIS A 392 -6.65 12.42 9.75
N GLU A 393 -7.46 11.37 9.96
CA GLU A 393 -7.71 10.30 8.95
C GLU A 393 -8.16 10.89 7.59
N ASP A 394 -9.01 11.93 7.61
CA ASP A 394 -9.50 12.61 6.40
C ASP A 394 -8.42 13.44 5.67
N GLN A 395 -7.28 13.69 6.33
CA GLN A 395 -6.13 14.38 5.76
C GLN A 395 -5.04 13.42 5.27
N TYR A 396 -5.13 12.12 5.59
CA TYR A 396 -4.07 11.13 5.33
C TYR A 396 -3.56 11.16 3.88
N LEU A 397 -4.44 11.14 2.89
CA LEU A 397 -4.05 11.12 1.47
C LEU A 397 -3.22 12.33 1.01
N ASN A 398 -3.13 13.39 1.82
CA ASN A 398 -2.23 14.51 1.58
C ASN A 398 -0.74 14.14 1.73
N VAL A 399 -0.41 12.97 2.29
CA VAL A 399 0.96 12.42 2.31
C VAL A 399 1.57 12.33 0.91
N TYR A 400 0.79 11.83 -0.07
CA TYR A 400 1.21 11.71 -1.47
C TYR A 400 1.20 13.05 -2.25
N GLN A 401 0.56 14.08 -1.69
CA GLN A 401 0.43 15.40 -2.29
C GLN A 401 1.41 16.39 -1.63
N LYS A 402 1.02 17.00 -0.51
CA LYS A 402 1.86 17.96 0.22
C LYS A 402 3.15 17.30 0.75
N GLY A 403 3.17 16.01 1.08
CA GLY A 403 4.40 15.32 1.48
C GLY A 403 5.44 15.25 0.35
N ALA A 404 5.02 14.89 -0.86
CA ALA A 404 5.89 14.94 -2.03
C ALA A 404 6.37 16.36 -2.37
N LEU A 405 5.51 17.37 -2.17
CA LEU A 405 5.89 18.78 -2.33
C LEU A 405 6.89 19.25 -1.26
N ILE A 406 6.82 18.71 -0.04
CA ILE A 406 7.84 18.93 0.99
C ILE A 406 9.18 18.34 0.54
N GLY A 407 9.20 17.10 0.05
CA GLY A 407 10.40 16.47 -0.51
C GLY A 407 11.03 17.29 -1.65
N LEU A 408 10.21 17.74 -2.61
CA LEU A 408 10.62 18.64 -3.70
C LEU A 408 11.23 19.94 -3.18
N CYS A 409 10.57 20.60 -2.22
CA CYS A 409 11.03 21.89 -1.69
C CYS A 409 12.35 21.74 -0.93
N LEU A 410 12.49 20.67 -0.15
CA LEU A 410 13.74 20.33 0.54
C LEU A 410 14.86 20.08 -0.46
N ASP A 411 14.64 19.27 -1.51
CA ASP A 411 15.68 18.98 -2.51
C ASP A 411 16.16 20.26 -3.20
N ILE A 412 15.25 21.13 -3.66
CA ILE A 412 15.60 22.41 -4.29
C ILE A 412 16.36 23.31 -3.31
N LEU A 413 15.91 23.42 -2.06
CA LEU A 413 16.52 24.29 -1.07
C LEU A 413 17.92 23.81 -0.68
N ILE A 414 18.11 22.50 -0.46
CA ILE A 414 19.41 21.88 -0.18
C ILE A 414 20.37 22.11 -1.34
N ARG A 415 19.90 21.95 -2.59
CA ARG A 415 20.71 22.26 -3.78
C ARG A 415 21.09 23.73 -3.82
N ASN A 416 20.16 24.64 -3.56
CA ASN A 416 20.46 26.07 -3.57
C ASN A 416 21.48 26.48 -2.50
N GLU A 417 21.39 25.92 -1.29
CA GLU A 417 22.32 26.22 -0.18
C GLU A 417 23.68 25.54 -0.35
N SER A 418 23.76 24.47 -1.14
CA SER A 418 25.00 23.74 -1.44
C SER A 418 25.63 24.08 -2.81
N ASP A 419 25.13 25.11 -3.50
CA ASP A 419 25.52 25.45 -4.88
C ASP A 419 25.37 24.29 -5.89
N GLY A 420 24.39 23.42 -5.68
CA GLY A 420 24.08 22.24 -6.48
C GLY A 420 24.88 20.99 -6.13
N ARG A 421 25.72 21.02 -5.08
CA ARG A 421 26.57 19.89 -4.69
C ARG A 421 25.82 18.76 -3.99
N GLN A 422 24.70 19.06 -3.34
CA GLN A 422 23.94 18.12 -2.51
C GLN A 422 22.45 18.27 -2.80
N GLY A 423 21.72 17.17 -2.81
CA GLY A 423 20.26 17.10 -2.79
C GLY A 423 19.72 16.32 -1.59
N ILE A 424 18.40 16.13 -1.54
CA ILE A 424 17.75 15.38 -0.46
C ILE A 424 18.21 13.91 -0.42
N GLN A 425 18.49 13.29 -1.58
CA GLN A 425 19.03 11.93 -1.64
C GLN A 425 20.36 11.80 -0.90
N ASP A 426 21.24 12.80 -1.03
CA ASP A 426 22.54 12.79 -0.36
C ASP A 426 22.37 12.90 1.16
N VAL A 427 21.39 13.69 1.62
CA VAL A 427 21.03 13.78 3.05
C VAL A 427 20.51 12.44 3.55
N ILE A 428 19.59 11.79 2.81
CA ILE A 428 19.05 10.47 3.17
C ILE A 428 20.20 9.45 3.25
N ASN A 429 21.11 9.43 2.28
CA ASN A 429 22.26 8.54 2.29
C ASN A 429 23.15 8.73 3.54
N GLU A 430 23.39 9.98 3.97
CA GLU A 430 24.15 10.24 5.21
C GLU A 430 23.37 9.85 6.47
N LEU A 431 22.06 10.06 6.51
CA LEU A 431 21.19 9.62 7.60
C LEU A 431 21.12 8.09 7.69
N THR A 432 21.02 7.39 6.56
CA THR A 432 21.05 5.93 6.48
C THR A 432 22.39 5.36 6.96
N LYS A 433 23.52 6.04 6.71
CA LYS A 433 24.81 5.64 7.30
C LYS A 433 24.84 5.79 8.82
N LYS A 434 24.15 6.80 9.36
CA LYS A 434 24.08 7.09 10.80
C LYS A 434 23.15 6.12 11.54
N TYR A 435 21.97 5.87 10.98
CA TYR A 435 20.90 5.10 11.60
C TYR A 435 20.86 3.67 11.07
N GLY A 436 20.61 3.50 9.77
CA GLY A 436 20.53 2.20 9.12
C GLY A 436 19.36 1.35 9.64
N MET A 437 19.27 0.12 9.14
CA MET A 437 18.18 -0.81 9.45
C MET A 437 18.06 -1.18 10.95
N ASN A 438 19.16 -1.16 11.70
CA ASN A 438 19.19 -1.68 13.09
C ASN A 438 19.29 -0.58 14.16
N ASN A 439 19.37 0.70 13.79
CA ASN A 439 19.42 1.79 14.78
C ASN A 439 18.37 2.84 14.44
N PRO A 440 17.13 2.67 14.93
CA PRO A 440 16.09 3.66 14.73
C PRO A 440 16.47 5.02 15.34
N PHE A 441 15.99 6.11 14.73
CA PHE A 441 16.12 7.44 15.31
C PHE A 441 14.95 7.76 16.23
N LYS A 442 15.15 8.74 17.13
CA LYS A 442 14.02 9.32 17.87
C LYS A 442 13.36 10.40 17.05
N ASP A 443 12.03 10.38 17.01
CA ASP A 443 11.19 11.32 16.26
C ASP A 443 11.61 12.81 16.48
N GLU A 444 11.98 13.20 17.70
CA GLU A 444 12.41 14.56 18.01
C GLU A 444 13.80 14.97 17.46
N ASN A 445 14.65 14.00 17.08
CA ASN A 445 16.04 14.26 16.71
C ASN A 445 16.24 14.47 15.20
N LEU A 446 15.39 13.88 14.35
CA LEU A 446 15.62 13.82 12.91
C LEU A 446 15.83 15.21 12.27
N PHE A 447 15.02 16.20 12.66
CA PHE A 447 15.12 17.54 12.06
C PHE A 447 16.42 18.25 12.38
N LYS A 448 16.96 18.04 13.58
CA LYS A 448 18.26 18.59 13.97
C LYS A 448 19.38 17.99 13.11
N ASP A 449 19.33 16.68 12.86
CA ASP A 449 20.32 16.02 12.02
C ASP A 449 20.26 16.50 10.57
N ILE A 450 19.04 16.69 10.03
CA ILE A 450 18.87 17.25 8.69
C ILE A 450 19.48 18.66 8.62
N GLU A 451 19.25 19.50 9.63
CA GLU A 451 19.85 20.85 9.70
C GLU A 451 21.38 20.79 9.75
N GLU A 452 21.96 19.92 10.57
CA GLU A 452 23.42 19.73 10.69
C GLU A 452 24.06 19.23 9.39
N LEU A 453 23.38 18.36 8.65
CA LEU A 453 23.82 17.83 7.35
C LEU A 453 23.64 18.80 6.19
N THR A 454 22.90 19.90 6.38
CA THR A 454 22.52 20.82 5.31
C THR A 454 22.86 22.26 5.64
N SER A 455 21.92 23.02 6.22
CA SER A 455 22.10 24.41 6.63
C SER A 455 21.01 24.90 7.58
N PRO A 456 21.25 25.98 8.34
CA PRO A 456 20.21 26.62 9.16
C PRO A 456 18.96 27.06 8.37
N LYS A 457 19.08 27.38 7.08
CA LYS A 457 17.92 27.74 6.25
C LYS A 457 16.99 26.56 5.99
N VAL A 458 17.55 25.36 5.85
CA VAL A 458 16.77 24.12 5.73
C VAL A 458 16.08 23.79 7.05
N GLY A 459 16.78 23.97 8.19
CA GLY A 459 16.17 23.86 9.52
C GLY A 459 15.01 24.83 9.73
N GLU A 460 15.16 26.09 9.29
CA GLU A 460 14.09 27.09 9.33
C GLU A 460 12.88 26.70 8.47
N PHE A 461 13.12 26.15 7.26
CA PHE A 461 12.05 25.65 6.40
C PHE A 461 11.25 24.53 7.09
N ILE A 462 11.94 23.55 7.67
CA ILE A 462 11.30 22.43 8.39
C ILE A 462 10.46 22.98 9.54
N LYS A 463 11.03 23.85 10.37
CA LYS A 463 10.34 24.41 11.53
C LYS A 463 9.08 25.20 11.18
N LYS A 464 9.08 25.95 10.08
CA LYS A 464 7.95 26.82 9.70
C LYS A 464 6.86 26.09 8.93
N TYR A 465 7.25 25.26 7.97
CA TYR A 465 6.34 24.77 6.93
C TYR A 465 6.03 23.28 7.00
N LEU A 466 6.86 22.51 7.72
CA LEU A 466 6.68 21.08 7.93
C LEU A 466 6.17 20.80 9.36
N ASP A 467 6.92 21.22 10.37
CA ASP A 467 6.54 21.09 11.80
C ASP A 467 5.71 22.29 12.30
N GLY A 468 5.60 23.34 11.48
CA GLY A 468 4.82 24.54 11.76
C GLY A 468 3.56 24.64 10.90
N TYR A 469 2.78 25.68 11.18
CA TYR A 469 1.46 25.91 10.57
C TYR A 469 1.49 26.91 9.40
N GLU A 470 2.69 27.36 8.97
CA GLU A 470 2.83 28.27 7.85
C GLU A 470 2.69 27.52 6.52
N LYS A 471 2.16 28.21 5.50
CA LYS A 471 2.04 27.65 4.14
C LYS A 471 3.40 27.62 3.45
N ILE A 472 3.68 26.54 2.71
CA ILE A 472 4.93 26.42 1.95
C ILE A 472 4.99 27.52 0.87
N PRO A 473 6.09 28.29 0.79
CA PRO A 473 6.23 29.36 -0.19
C PRO A 473 6.67 28.83 -1.56
N TYR A 474 5.77 28.10 -2.23
CA TYR A 474 6.07 27.41 -3.50
C TYR A 474 6.68 28.32 -4.57
N LYS A 475 6.16 29.55 -4.74
CA LYS A 475 6.67 30.51 -5.73
C LYS A 475 8.14 30.88 -5.50
N GLU A 476 8.54 31.04 -4.25
CA GLU A 476 9.91 31.43 -3.90
C GLU A 476 10.87 30.26 -4.12
N ILE A 477 10.47 29.05 -3.73
CA ILE A 477 11.32 27.86 -3.81
C ILE A 477 11.45 27.36 -5.26
N LEU A 478 10.33 27.18 -5.97
CA LEU A 478 10.36 26.77 -7.40
C LEU A 478 11.02 27.84 -8.28
N GLY A 479 10.95 29.11 -7.88
CA GLY A 479 11.67 30.20 -8.52
C GLY A 479 13.20 30.00 -8.51
N LEU A 480 13.76 29.27 -7.53
CA LEU A 480 15.20 28.96 -7.48
C LEU A 480 15.67 28.07 -8.63
N VAL A 481 14.77 27.26 -9.20
CA VAL A 481 15.02 26.42 -10.39
C VAL A 481 14.39 27.00 -11.66
N GLY A 482 13.98 28.27 -11.63
CA GLY A 482 13.46 28.93 -12.83
C GLY A 482 12.02 28.58 -13.18
N ILE A 483 11.22 28.13 -12.21
CA ILE A 483 9.80 27.85 -12.39
C ILE A 483 9.00 28.91 -11.65
N ASP A 484 8.13 29.64 -12.36
CA ASP A 484 7.16 30.54 -11.75
C ASP A 484 5.90 29.77 -11.35
N VAL A 485 5.33 30.17 -10.22
CA VAL A 485 4.09 29.62 -9.68
C VAL A 485 3.05 30.73 -9.69
N GLU A 486 2.04 30.55 -10.54
CA GLU A 486 0.83 31.36 -10.51
C GLU A 486 -0.22 30.63 -9.70
N SER A 487 -0.67 31.23 -8.60
CA SER A 487 -1.80 30.73 -7.81
C SER A 487 -2.96 31.69 -7.93
N MET A 488 -4.07 31.23 -8.52
CA MET A 488 -5.29 32.03 -8.59
C MET A 488 -6.31 31.46 -7.62
N PRO A 489 -6.83 32.26 -6.66
CA PRO A 489 -8.00 31.86 -5.92
C PRO A 489 -9.13 31.66 -6.93
N TYR A 490 -9.69 30.48 -6.96
CA TYR A 490 -10.84 30.21 -7.81
C TYR A 490 -11.86 29.40 -7.03
N SER A 491 -13.12 29.71 -7.31
CA SER A 491 -14.21 28.86 -6.87
C SER A 491 -14.20 27.64 -7.77
N VAL A 492 -13.96 26.46 -7.20
CA VAL A 492 -13.91 25.24 -8.00
C VAL A 492 -15.33 24.84 -8.34
N VAL A 493 -15.58 24.65 -9.64
CA VAL A 493 -16.65 23.77 -10.10
C VAL A 493 -16.22 22.35 -9.75
N ASN A 494 -16.56 21.93 -8.53
CA ASN A 494 -16.15 20.62 -8.03
C ASN A 494 -17.14 19.56 -8.51
N THR A 495 -16.94 19.08 -9.73
CA THR A 495 -17.86 18.13 -10.36
C THR A 495 -17.73 16.69 -9.89
N GLY A 496 -16.79 16.39 -8.99
CA GLY A 496 -16.58 15.02 -8.47
C GLY A 496 -16.25 14.92 -6.98
N GLY A 497 -15.95 16.02 -6.29
CA GLY A 497 -15.57 15.99 -4.88
C GLY A 497 -16.75 15.65 -3.99
N GLY A 498 -16.53 14.70 -3.10
CA GLY A 498 -17.60 14.06 -2.32
C GLY A 498 -18.24 12.86 -3.04
N LEU A 499 -17.72 12.41 -4.18
CA LEU A 499 -18.08 11.11 -4.77
C LEU A 499 -16.92 10.11 -4.59
N SER A 500 -17.20 8.98 -3.96
CA SER A 500 -16.35 7.78 -4.07
C SER A 500 -16.77 7.03 -5.33
N MET A 501 -15.82 6.80 -6.22
CA MET A 501 -16.06 6.10 -7.49
C MET A 501 -15.50 4.67 -7.42
N GLY A 502 -16.25 3.73 -7.97
CA GLY A 502 -15.84 2.37 -8.25
C GLY A 502 -15.97 2.07 -9.75
N PHE A 503 -15.78 0.81 -10.10
CA PHE A 503 -15.91 0.33 -11.47
C PHE A 503 -16.80 -0.91 -11.50
N ASN A 504 -17.90 -0.87 -12.26
CA ASN A 504 -18.71 -2.04 -12.52
C ASN A 504 -18.09 -2.81 -13.69
N GLN A 505 -17.61 -4.00 -13.40
CA GLN A 505 -16.91 -4.84 -14.36
C GLN A 505 -17.81 -5.58 -15.36
N LYS A 506 -19.10 -5.75 -15.05
CA LYS A 506 -20.05 -6.38 -15.98
C LYS A 506 -20.44 -5.41 -17.09
N THR A 507 -20.63 -4.15 -16.73
CA THR A 507 -21.07 -3.09 -17.65
C THR A 507 -19.90 -2.26 -18.19
N PHE A 508 -18.72 -2.42 -17.59
CA PHE A 508 -17.52 -1.61 -17.86
C PHE A 508 -17.75 -0.10 -17.66
N ARG A 509 -18.62 0.27 -16.70
CA ARG A 509 -18.96 1.66 -16.37
C ARG A 509 -18.46 2.04 -14.98
N LEU A 510 -18.22 3.34 -14.77
CA LEU A 510 -17.88 3.88 -13.46
C LEU A 510 -19.13 3.93 -12.59
N VAL A 511 -19.03 3.49 -11.33
CA VAL A 511 -20.16 3.46 -10.39
C VAL A 511 -19.90 4.41 -9.22
N ILE A 512 -20.92 5.13 -8.76
CA ILE A 512 -20.85 5.92 -7.54
C ILE A 512 -21.06 5.00 -6.35
N GLU A 513 -20.08 4.87 -5.48
CA GLU A 513 -20.17 3.96 -4.34
C GLU A 513 -20.69 4.65 -3.10
N LYS A 514 -20.26 5.90 -2.92
CA LYS A 514 -20.60 6.71 -1.78
C LYS A 514 -20.66 8.16 -2.20
N ILE A 515 -21.61 8.87 -1.64
CA ILE A 515 -21.66 10.32 -1.68
C ILE A 515 -21.26 10.77 -0.29
N GLU A 516 -20.03 11.25 -0.14
CA GLU A 516 -19.51 11.74 1.12
C GLU A 516 -20.17 13.09 1.43
N ASN A 517 -20.53 13.30 2.71
CA ASN A 517 -21.12 14.55 3.20
C ASN A 517 -20.14 15.70 2.95
N SER A 518 -20.28 16.29 1.78
CA SER A 518 -19.48 17.40 1.33
C SER A 518 -20.32 18.66 1.43
N ASN A 519 -19.66 19.78 1.71
CA ASN A 519 -20.21 21.12 1.44
C ASN A 519 -20.31 21.39 -0.09
N ASN A 520 -20.40 20.33 -0.91
CA ASN A 520 -20.45 20.40 -2.35
C ASN A 520 -21.91 20.49 -2.80
N GLU A 521 -22.44 21.71 -2.81
CA GLU A 521 -23.81 21.98 -3.23
C GLU A 521 -24.11 21.52 -4.66
N PHE A 522 -23.10 21.43 -5.53
CA PHE A 522 -23.26 20.95 -6.90
C PHE A 522 -23.61 19.46 -6.91
N ILE A 523 -22.80 18.62 -6.27
CA ILE A 523 -23.06 17.18 -6.13
C ILE A 523 -24.39 16.91 -5.43
N ASN A 524 -24.66 17.65 -4.35
CA ASN A 524 -25.92 17.52 -3.60
C ASN A 524 -27.14 17.90 -4.47
N SER A 525 -26.98 18.76 -5.48
CA SER A 525 -28.05 19.18 -6.38
C SER A 525 -28.28 18.25 -7.59
N LEU A 526 -27.31 17.39 -7.94
CA LEU A 526 -27.41 16.51 -9.10
C LEU A 526 -28.41 15.36 -8.90
N GLY A 527 -28.73 14.99 -7.66
CA GLY A 527 -29.60 13.85 -7.37
C GLY A 527 -28.96 12.49 -7.69
N LEU A 528 -27.62 12.45 -7.73
CA LEU A 528 -26.83 11.23 -7.79
C LEU A 528 -27.13 10.37 -6.55
N LYS A 529 -27.01 9.06 -6.70
CA LYS A 529 -27.15 8.08 -5.63
C LYS A 529 -25.98 7.11 -5.67
N ALA A 530 -25.64 6.57 -4.51
CA ALA A 530 -24.81 5.36 -4.46
C ALA A 530 -25.49 4.26 -5.29
N GLY A 531 -24.71 3.54 -6.09
CA GLY A 531 -25.15 2.55 -7.07
C GLY A 531 -25.38 3.09 -8.49
N ASP A 532 -25.35 4.42 -8.72
CA ASP A 532 -25.48 4.98 -10.06
C ASP A 532 -24.24 4.70 -10.91
N GLU A 533 -24.43 4.19 -12.13
CA GLU A 533 -23.37 4.02 -13.12
C GLU A 533 -23.33 5.17 -14.12
N LEU A 534 -22.20 5.86 -14.26
CA LEU A 534 -22.06 6.97 -15.19
C LEU A 534 -22.07 6.47 -16.65
N ILE A 535 -22.97 7.03 -17.47
CA ILE A 535 -23.07 6.75 -18.91
C ILE A 535 -22.48 7.90 -19.71
N SER A 536 -22.95 9.12 -19.47
CA SER A 536 -22.49 10.29 -20.22
C SER A 536 -22.63 11.59 -19.43
N VAL A 537 -21.86 12.60 -19.84
CA VAL A 537 -22.03 13.99 -19.41
C VAL A 537 -22.17 14.86 -20.65
N ASN A 538 -23.23 15.66 -20.70
CA ASN A 538 -23.56 16.53 -21.84
C ASN A 538 -23.51 15.79 -23.20
N GLY A 539 -24.01 14.54 -23.22
CA GLY A 539 -24.04 13.68 -24.40
C GLY A 539 -22.71 13.01 -24.76
N ALA A 540 -21.60 13.30 -24.05
CA ALA A 540 -20.32 12.62 -24.24
C ALA A 540 -20.22 11.39 -23.32
N ASN A 541 -19.96 10.22 -23.90
CA ASN A 541 -19.84 8.97 -23.14
C ASN A 541 -18.66 9.02 -22.16
N ILE A 542 -18.90 8.53 -20.94
CA ILE A 542 -17.90 8.44 -19.88
C ILE A 542 -17.38 7.01 -19.75
N ASN A 543 -16.07 6.89 -19.56
CA ASN A 543 -15.39 5.66 -19.19
C ASN A 543 -14.18 5.98 -18.31
N PHE A 544 -13.51 4.94 -17.81
CA PHE A 544 -12.32 5.07 -16.97
C PHE A 544 -11.20 5.90 -17.61
N MET A 545 -11.03 5.85 -18.93
CA MET A 545 -9.95 6.57 -19.64
C MET A 545 -10.22 8.06 -19.79
N ASN A 546 -11.49 8.48 -19.80
CA ASN A 546 -11.87 9.88 -20.05
C ASN A 546 -12.58 10.57 -18.88
N VAL A 547 -12.88 9.88 -17.78
CA VAL A 547 -13.53 10.49 -16.62
C VAL A 547 -12.71 11.64 -16.03
N ARG A 548 -11.37 11.47 -15.96
CA ARG A 548 -10.46 12.51 -15.48
C ARG A 548 -10.44 13.72 -16.42
N SER A 549 -10.62 13.52 -17.73
CA SER A 549 -10.73 14.65 -18.65
C SER A 549 -12.10 15.30 -18.63
N MET A 550 -13.17 14.54 -18.36
CA MET A 550 -14.54 15.05 -18.34
C MET A 550 -14.89 15.84 -17.09
N PHE A 551 -14.39 15.42 -15.92
CA PHE A 551 -14.61 16.11 -14.64
C PHE A 551 -13.38 16.82 -14.08
N GLY A 552 -12.23 16.73 -14.75
CA GLY A 552 -10.95 17.24 -14.26
C GLY A 552 -9.97 17.81 -15.29
N SER A 553 -10.27 17.82 -16.60
CA SER A 553 -9.42 18.58 -17.54
C SER A 553 -9.91 20.00 -17.70
N MET A 554 -8.96 20.94 -17.64
CA MET A 554 -9.11 22.36 -18.00
C MET A 554 -9.67 22.59 -19.43
N LYS A 555 -9.84 21.54 -20.25
CA LYS A 555 -10.44 21.64 -21.59
C LYS A 555 -11.97 21.63 -21.56
N ASN A 556 -12.61 21.14 -20.50
CA ASN A 556 -14.04 21.29 -20.30
C ASN A 556 -14.30 22.61 -19.57
N GLN A 557 -14.74 23.62 -20.33
CA GLN A 557 -15.12 24.95 -19.83
C GLN A 557 -16.46 24.92 -19.08
N ILE A 558 -16.67 23.98 -18.15
CA ILE A 558 -17.87 23.96 -17.31
C ILE A 558 -17.74 25.10 -16.31
N LYS A 559 -18.58 26.13 -16.45
CA LYS A 559 -18.59 27.33 -15.62
C LYS A 559 -19.77 27.30 -14.67
N LYS A 560 -19.68 28.06 -13.59
CA LYS A 560 -20.81 28.35 -12.71
C LYS A 560 -22.03 28.78 -13.53
N GLY A 561 -23.17 28.15 -13.27
CA GLY A 561 -24.44 28.47 -13.92
C GLY A 561 -24.70 27.74 -15.24
N ASP A 562 -23.69 27.06 -15.81
CA ASP A 562 -23.86 26.19 -16.96
C ASP A 562 -24.85 25.07 -16.63
N ASP A 563 -25.67 24.70 -17.62
CA ASP A 563 -26.50 23.51 -17.54
C ASP A 563 -25.63 22.28 -17.76
N ILE A 564 -25.71 21.33 -16.83
CA ILE A 564 -25.08 20.04 -16.97
C ILE A 564 -26.14 18.95 -16.95
N GLU A 565 -25.98 17.99 -17.86
CA GLU A 565 -26.75 16.76 -17.89
C GLU A 565 -25.79 15.60 -17.64
N ILE A 566 -26.05 14.82 -16.61
CA ILE A 566 -25.36 13.55 -16.34
C ILE A 566 -26.37 12.44 -16.57
N VAL A 567 -26.09 11.55 -17.53
CA VAL A 567 -26.90 10.33 -17.71
C VAL A 567 -26.27 9.23 -16.88
N VAL A 568 -27.07 8.63 -16.00
CA VAL A 568 -26.68 7.49 -15.18
C VAL A 568 -27.57 6.28 -15.45
N ALA A 569 -27.00 5.09 -15.39
CA ALA A 569 -27.71 3.84 -15.24
C ALA A 569 -28.02 3.63 -13.76
N ARG A 570 -29.30 3.55 -13.41
CA ARG A 570 -29.78 3.23 -12.07
C ARG A 570 -30.58 1.94 -12.12
N PHE A 571 -30.18 0.96 -11.33
CA PHE A 571 -30.80 -0.36 -11.31
C PHE A 571 -31.96 -0.40 -10.31
N ASP A 572 -33.08 -1.00 -10.70
CA ASP A 572 -34.17 -1.29 -9.78
C ASP A 572 -33.86 -2.51 -8.89
N GLU A 573 -34.72 -2.80 -7.91
CA GLU A 573 -34.56 -3.94 -7.00
C GLU A 573 -34.53 -5.31 -7.70
N LYS A 574 -34.98 -5.37 -8.97
CA LYS A 574 -34.98 -6.56 -9.82
C LYS A 574 -33.76 -6.61 -10.75
N GLY A 575 -32.87 -5.62 -10.69
CA GLY A 575 -31.66 -5.52 -11.51
C GLY A 575 -31.89 -4.96 -12.91
N ASN A 576 -33.05 -4.37 -13.22
CA ASN A 576 -33.28 -3.74 -14.52
C ASN A 576 -32.62 -2.35 -14.57
N GLU A 577 -31.86 -2.09 -15.63
CA GLU A 577 -31.22 -0.80 -15.88
C GLU A 577 -32.25 0.25 -16.31
N ASN A 578 -32.27 1.39 -15.63
CA ASN A 578 -33.00 2.58 -16.05
C ASN A 578 -32.01 3.72 -16.29
N GLN A 579 -32.02 4.30 -17.49
CA GLN A 579 -31.21 5.48 -17.78
C GLN A 579 -31.92 6.74 -17.31
N ILE A 580 -31.27 7.51 -16.44
CA ILE A 580 -31.82 8.72 -15.84
C ILE A 580 -30.92 9.89 -16.23
N ALA A 581 -31.51 10.89 -16.89
CA ALA A 581 -30.86 12.16 -17.15
C ALA A 581 -31.02 13.09 -15.94
N LEU A 582 -29.91 13.32 -15.23
CA LEU A 582 -29.83 14.21 -14.08
C LEU A 582 -29.36 15.58 -14.55
N LYS A 583 -30.22 16.59 -14.36
CA LYS A 583 -29.95 17.95 -14.81
C LYS A 583 -29.84 18.88 -13.62
N THR A 584 -28.78 19.68 -13.58
CA THR A 584 -28.67 20.78 -12.63
C THR A 584 -27.90 21.94 -13.25
N LYS A 585 -27.83 23.03 -12.52
CA LYS A 585 -26.87 24.10 -12.80
C LYS A 585 -25.60 23.87 -12.00
N VAL A 586 -24.49 24.08 -12.67
CA VAL A 586 -23.17 24.01 -12.06
C VAL A 586 -23.07 25.02 -10.93
N LYS A 587 -22.77 24.54 -9.72
CA LYS A 587 -22.54 25.36 -8.55
C LYS A 587 -21.07 25.33 -8.18
N GLU A 588 -20.62 26.42 -7.59
CA GLU A 588 -19.30 26.53 -6.99
C GLU A 588 -19.35 26.00 -5.56
N THR A 589 -18.30 25.32 -5.11
CA THR A 589 -18.02 25.05 -3.69
C THR A 589 -16.67 25.67 -3.32
N LYS A 590 -16.26 25.57 -2.04
CA LYS A 590 -15.04 26.11 -1.40
C LYS A 590 -13.97 26.69 -2.36
N THR A 591 -13.43 27.85 -2.02
CA THR A 591 -12.28 28.43 -2.72
C THR A 591 -11.04 27.54 -2.59
N ALA A 592 -10.52 27.06 -3.72
CA ALA A 592 -9.19 26.43 -3.82
C ALA A 592 -8.24 27.36 -4.58
N TYR A 593 -6.98 26.96 -4.68
CA TYR A 593 -6.00 27.63 -5.54
C TYR A 593 -5.80 26.80 -6.79
N GLU A 594 -5.94 27.42 -7.97
CA GLU A 594 -5.50 26.82 -9.22
C GLU A 594 -4.04 27.22 -9.34
N TYR A 595 -3.17 26.23 -9.20
CA TYR A 595 -1.75 26.41 -9.46
C TYR A 595 -1.48 26.15 -10.92
N LYS A 596 -0.74 27.08 -11.54
CA LYS A 596 -0.15 26.94 -12.87
C LYS A 596 1.34 27.16 -12.80
N LEU A 597 2.08 26.25 -13.40
CA LEU A 597 3.53 26.33 -13.48
C LEU A 597 3.96 26.82 -14.86
N LYS A 598 4.91 27.74 -14.90
CA LYS A 598 5.51 28.25 -16.13
C LYS A 598 7.01 28.35 -15.97
N GLU A 599 7.75 28.05 -17.03
CA GLU A 599 9.17 28.37 -17.05
C GLU A 599 9.38 29.89 -17.07
N ILE A 600 10.36 30.35 -16.30
CA ILE A 600 10.82 31.74 -16.34
C ILE A 600 11.69 31.92 -17.58
N ALA A 601 11.29 32.83 -18.48
CA ALA A 601 11.99 33.06 -19.74
C ALA A 601 13.45 33.50 -19.55
N ASP A 602 13.71 34.38 -18.58
CA ASP A 602 15.03 34.96 -18.30
C ASP A 602 15.54 34.51 -16.92
N VAL A 603 16.01 33.27 -16.84
CA VAL A 603 16.67 32.75 -15.62
C VAL A 603 18.10 33.27 -15.47
N ASN A 604 18.48 33.66 -14.27
CA ASN A 604 19.85 34.07 -13.95
C ASN A 604 20.81 32.86 -13.86
N GLU A 605 22.12 33.11 -13.87
CA GLU A 605 23.13 32.02 -13.87
C GLU A 605 23.05 31.11 -12.64
N LYS A 606 22.66 31.64 -11.48
CA LYS A 606 22.44 30.81 -10.29
C LYS A 606 21.24 29.88 -10.50
N GLN A 607 20.11 30.39 -10.99
CA GLN A 607 18.92 29.59 -11.30
C GLN A 607 19.23 28.50 -12.33
N LYS A 608 19.94 28.82 -13.42
CA LYS A 608 20.37 27.84 -14.41
C LYS A 608 21.23 26.74 -13.78
N LYS A 609 22.19 27.11 -12.94
CA LYS A 609 23.07 26.16 -12.26
C LYS A 609 22.28 25.21 -11.36
N ILE A 610 21.38 25.75 -10.53
CA ILE A 610 20.57 24.92 -9.62
C ILE A 610 19.58 24.05 -10.40
N LYS A 611 18.93 24.59 -11.45
CA LYS A 611 18.07 23.83 -12.36
C LYS A 611 18.82 22.67 -12.99
N ASN A 612 20.02 22.90 -13.55
CA ASN A 612 20.82 21.84 -14.15
C ASN A 612 21.21 20.76 -13.12
N ALA A 613 21.65 21.16 -11.92
CA ALA A 613 21.95 20.22 -10.85
C ALA A 613 20.72 19.38 -10.44
N TRP A 614 19.55 20.02 -10.37
CA TRP A 614 18.27 19.36 -10.09
C TRP A 614 17.85 18.42 -11.22
N LEU A 615 18.09 18.76 -12.49
CA LEU A 615 17.81 17.88 -13.63
C LEU A 615 18.88 16.80 -13.86
N GLY A 616 20.01 16.84 -13.13
CA GLY A 616 21.13 15.90 -13.32
C GLY A 616 21.97 16.17 -14.57
N LYS A 617 22.04 17.44 -15.01
CA LYS A 617 22.77 17.89 -16.20
C LYS A 617 24.12 18.54 -15.89
#